data_AF-A0A7U4DMD9-F1
#
_entry.id   AF-A0A7U4DMD9-F1
#
_cell.length_a   1.000
_cell.length_b   1.000
_cell.length_c   1.000
_cell.angle_alpha   90.00
_cell.angle_beta   90.00
_cell.angle_gamma   90.00
#
_symmetry.space_group_name_H-M   'P 1'
#
loop_
_entity.id
_entity.type
_entity.pdbx_description
1 polymer ?
#
loop_
_entity_poly.entity_id
_entity_poly.type
_entity_poly.pdbx_seq_one_letter_code
_entity_poly.pdbx_strand_id
1 'polypeptide(L)'
;MSKRGIWPVIAVIMTAIILGGWYYVFFYNKQNFESSAEGTFLPEEYEQQYHVFEATINVNKNKFDQLLIEHRIDLREGSLKYALYNPNGKLVEKGEVKAGTPFAKTLKVKPIKGEWMAKYYINKETDGHYLLKMKSS
;
A
#
# COMPACT_ATOMS: atom_id res chain seq x y z
N MET A 1 -10.73 -59.46 -16.81
CA MET A 1 -9.86 -58.33 -16.40
C MET A 1 -10.58 -57.52 -15.32
N SER A 2 -10.02 -57.52 -14.11
CA SER A 2 -10.66 -56.94 -12.91
C SER A 2 -10.70 -55.41 -12.98
N LYS A 3 -11.91 -54.82 -13.11
CA LYS A 3 -12.15 -53.36 -13.06
C LYS A 3 -11.77 -52.72 -11.71
N ARG A 4 -11.25 -53.49 -10.74
CA ARG A 4 -10.97 -53.03 -9.37
C ARG A 4 -9.65 -52.25 -9.22
N GLY A 5 -8.74 -52.30 -10.21
CA GLY A 5 -7.44 -51.63 -10.14
C GLY A 5 -7.42 -50.18 -10.65
N ILE A 6 -8.42 -49.76 -11.43
CA ILE A 6 -8.40 -48.46 -12.13
C ILE A 6 -8.96 -47.34 -11.25
N TRP A 7 -10.02 -47.64 -10.49
CA TRP A 7 -10.66 -46.70 -9.55
C TRP A 7 -9.73 -46.10 -8.49
N PRO A 8 -8.87 -46.86 -7.79
CA PRO A 8 -7.92 -46.27 -6.84
C PRO A 8 -6.88 -45.38 -7.52
N VAL A 9 -6.44 -45.72 -8.75
CA VAL A 9 -5.49 -44.89 -9.51
C VAL A 9 -6.13 -43.55 -9.92
N ILE A 10 -7.37 -43.58 -10.40
CA ILE A 10 -8.12 -42.36 -10.73
C ILE A 10 -8.32 -41.49 -9.47
N ALA A 11 -8.66 -42.10 -8.34
CA ALA A 11 -8.84 -41.37 -7.09
C ALA A 11 -7.56 -40.66 -6.62
N VAL A 12 -6.40 -41.31 -6.73
CA VAL A 12 -5.09 -40.71 -6.40
C VAL A 12 -4.76 -39.54 -7.33
N ILE A 13 -4.99 -39.69 -8.65
CA ILE A 13 -4.75 -38.63 -9.63
C ILE A 13 -5.65 -37.42 -9.37
N MET A 14 -6.95 -37.66 -9.14
CA MET A 14 -7.91 -36.59 -8.83
C MET A 14 -7.53 -35.86 -7.53
N THR A 15 -7.07 -36.60 -6.51
CA THR A 15 -6.62 -36.01 -5.24
C THR A 15 -5.36 -35.16 -5.44
N ALA A 16 -4.40 -35.64 -6.23
CA ALA A 16 -3.19 -34.89 -6.55
C ALA A 16 -3.49 -33.61 -7.36
N ILE A 17 -4.45 -33.64 -8.29
CA ILE A 17 -4.89 -32.47 -9.05
C ILE A 17 -5.59 -31.46 -8.13
N ILE A 18 -6.48 -31.93 -7.24
CA ILE A 18 -7.16 -31.06 -6.28
C ILE A 18 -6.14 -30.43 -5.32
N LEU A 19 -5.25 -31.22 -4.72
CA LEU A 19 -4.22 -30.71 -3.82
C LEU A 19 -3.24 -29.76 -4.54
N GLY A 20 -2.87 -30.06 -5.78
CA GLY A 20 -2.03 -29.20 -6.61
C GLY A 20 -2.73 -27.88 -6.96
N GLY A 21 -4.02 -27.93 -7.29
CA GLY A 21 -4.84 -26.74 -7.55
C GLY A 21 -5.01 -25.88 -6.29
N TRP A 22 -5.26 -26.50 -5.14
CA TRP A 22 -5.33 -25.81 -3.85
C TRP A 22 -3.98 -25.21 -3.47
N TYR A 23 -2.88 -25.94 -3.63
CA TYR A 23 -1.53 -25.46 -3.38
C TYR A 23 -1.21 -24.23 -4.25
N TYR A 24 -1.52 -24.30 -5.55
CA TYR A 24 -1.35 -23.17 -6.46
C TYR A 24 -2.21 -21.96 -6.04
N VAL A 25 -3.48 -22.17 -5.72
CA VAL A 25 -4.37 -21.07 -5.30
C VAL A 25 -3.95 -20.45 -3.96
N PHE A 26 -3.50 -21.25 -2.99
CA PHE A 26 -3.13 -20.77 -1.65
C PHE A 26 -1.74 -20.10 -1.62
N PHE A 27 -0.75 -20.67 -2.31
CA PHE A 27 0.63 -20.19 -2.22
C PHE A 27 1.00 -19.19 -3.33
N TYR A 28 0.55 -19.40 -4.58
CA TYR A 28 0.88 -18.48 -5.66
C TYR A 28 0.07 -17.17 -5.65
N ASN A 29 -1.11 -17.12 -5.00
CA ASN A 29 -1.86 -15.86 -4.86
C ASN A 29 -1.35 -14.95 -3.73
N LYS A 30 -0.55 -15.45 -2.78
CA LYS A 30 0.11 -14.64 -1.75
C LYS A 30 1.38 -13.99 -2.28
N GLN A 31 1.29 -13.29 -3.41
CA GLN A 31 2.39 -12.47 -3.87
C GLN A 31 2.50 -11.25 -2.96
N ASN A 32 3.62 -11.14 -2.23
CA ASN A 32 3.93 -9.97 -1.43
C ASN A 32 3.89 -8.72 -2.33
N PHE A 33 3.00 -7.78 -2.01
CA PHE A 33 2.98 -6.44 -2.59
C PHE A 33 3.76 -5.52 -1.67
N GLU A 34 4.69 -4.75 -2.22
CA GLU A 34 5.40 -3.69 -1.53
C GLU A 34 5.70 -2.58 -2.52
N SER A 35 5.37 -1.34 -2.16
CA SER A 35 5.65 -0.15 -2.95
C SER A 35 5.76 1.06 -2.04
N SER A 36 6.55 2.05 -2.44
CA SER A 36 6.75 3.27 -1.68
C SER A 36 6.85 4.48 -2.58
N ALA A 37 6.41 5.61 -2.06
CA ALA A 37 6.65 6.95 -2.58
C ALA A 37 7.34 7.75 -1.48
N GLU A 38 8.40 8.45 -1.84
CA GLU A 38 9.16 9.30 -0.94
C GLU A 38 9.49 10.62 -1.64
N GLY A 39 9.73 11.64 -0.85
CA GLY A 39 10.10 12.95 -1.37
C GLY A 39 10.48 13.92 -0.27
N THR A 40 11.06 15.04 -0.70
CA THR A 40 11.57 16.09 0.15
C THR A 40 10.77 17.35 -0.11
N PHE A 41 10.54 18.14 0.94
CA PHE A 41 9.99 19.49 0.87
C PHE A 41 11.15 20.44 1.14
N LEU A 42 11.43 21.34 0.20
CA LEU A 42 12.47 22.34 0.31
C LEU A 42 11.84 23.74 0.26
N PRO A 43 12.07 24.61 1.26
CA PRO A 43 11.55 25.98 1.27
C PRO A 43 11.94 26.78 0.02
N GLU A 44 13.14 26.54 -0.53
CA GLU A 44 13.65 27.23 -1.72
C GLU A 44 12.88 26.85 -3.00
N GLU A 45 12.28 25.67 -3.02
CA GLU A 45 11.45 25.18 -4.13
C GLU A 45 9.96 25.53 -3.95
N TYR A 46 9.62 26.27 -2.88
CA TYR A 46 8.24 26.66 -2.63
C TYR A 46 7.78 27.70 -3.64
N GLU A 47 6.79 27.31 -4.45
CA GLU A 47 5.96 28.24 -5.19
C GLU A 47 4.52 28.16 -4.69
N GLN A 48 3.88 29.31 -4.47
CA GLN A 48 2.52 29.36 -3.91
C GLN A 48 1.49 28.59 -4.78
N GLN A 49 1.72 28.50 -6.09
CA GLN A 49 0.90 27.72 -7.01
C GLN A 49 1.07 26.20 -6.85
N TYR A 50 2.21 25.74 -6.32
CA TYR A 50 2.55 24.33 -6.09
C TYR A 50 2.59 23.96 -4.60
N HIS A 51 1.86 24.67 -3.75
CA HIS A 51 1.77 24.38 -2.32
C HIS A 51 1.13 23.01 -2.00
N VAL A 52 0.63 22.29 -3.01
CA VAL A 52 0.06 20.95 -2.90
C VAL A 52 0.91 19.97 -3.71
N PHE A 53 1.47 18.98 -3.02
CA PHE A 53 2.21 17.88 -3.62
C PHE A 53 1.37 16.61 -3.58
N GLU A 54 1.35 15.86 -4.67
CA GLU A 54 0.62 14.61 -4.77
C GLU A 54 1.62 13.45 -4.94
N ALA A 55 1.53 12.47 -4.03
CA ALA A 55 2.26 11.22 -4.12
C ALA A 55 1.28 10.10 -4.42
N THR A 56 1.52 9.33 -5.48
CA THR A 56 0.65 8.23 -5.87
C THR A 56 1.37 6.89 -5.78
N ILE A 57 0.63 5.86 -5.35
CA ILE A 57 1.11 4.47 -5.33
C ILE A 57 0.04 3.61 -6.00
N ASN A 58 0.42 2.95 -7.10
CA ASN A 58 -0.50 2.07 -7.81
C ASN A 58 -0.49 0.66 -7.19
N VAL A 59 -1.59 0.31 -6.53
CA VAL A 59 -1.80 -1.03 -5.98
C VAL A 59 -2.40 -1.90 -7.08
N ASN A 60 -1.58 -2.73 -7.72
CA ASN A 60 -1.99 -3.57 -8.84
C ASN A 60 -2.64 -4.91 -8.45
N LYS A 61 -2.72 -5.21 -7.14
CA LYS A 61 -3.21 -6.47 -6.57
C LYS A 61 -4.25 -6.22 -5.48
N ASN A 62 -5.25 -7.10 -5.37
CA ASN A 62 -6.29 -7.05 -4.33
C ASN A 62 -6.47 -8.37 -3.56
N LYS A 63 -5.64 -9.39 -3.84
CA LYS A 63 -5.78 -10.75 -3.27
C LYS A 63 -4.96 -10.98 -1.99
N PHE A 64 -4.76 -9.96 -1.19
CA PHE A 64 -4.15 -10.09 0.14
C PHE A 64 -5.18 -9.70 1.22
N ASP A 65 -4.97 -10.13 2.45
CA ASP A 65 -6.00 -9.97 3.50
C ASP A 65 -6.06 -8.51 3.96
N GLN A 66 -4.91 -7.84 4.07
CA GLN A 66 -4.81 -6.45 4.52
C GLN A 66 -3.74 -5.66 3.76
N LEU A 67 -4.03 -4.38 3.46
CA LEU A 67 -3.02 -3.42 3.05
C LEU A 67 -2.53 -2.66 4.28
N LEU A 68 -1.24 -2.75 4.57
CA LEU A 68 -0.58 -1.93 5.57
C LEU A 68 -0.01 -0.68 4.89
N ILE A 69 -0.43 0.48 5.38
CA ILE A 69 0.07 1.78 4.92
C ILE A 69 0.90 2.37 6.05
N GLU A 70 2.21 2.44 5.84
CA GLU A 70 3.15 3.12 6.72
C GLU A 70 3.37 4.53 6.18
N HIS A 71 3.06 5.53 6.99
CA HIS A 71 3.26 6.92 6.65
C HIS A 71 4.18 7.56 7.67
N ARG A 72 5.33 8.06 7.20
CA ARG A 72 6.31 8.78 8.00
C ARG A 72 6.52 10.16 7.41
N ILE A 73 6.59 11.15 8.28
CA ILE A 73 6.88 12.53 7.92
C ILE A 73 7.84 13.06 8.98
N ASP A 74 8.96 13.60 8.53
CA ASP A 74 9.95 14.22 9.40
C ASP A 74 10.23 15.63 8.90
N LEU A 75 9.89 16.62 9.74
CA LEU A 75 10.00 18.04 9.43
C LEU A 75 11.08 18.67 10.29
N ARG A 76 12.04 19.31 9.62
CA ARG A 76 13.05 20.17 10.25
C ARG A 76 12.44 21.52 10.61
N GLU A 77 11.63 22.09 9.72
CA GLU A 77 10.96 23.39 9.91
C GLU A 77 9.53 23.40 9.34
N GLY A 78 8.74 24.38 9.78
CA GLY A 78 7.39 24.63 9.30
C GLY A 78 6.34 23.60 9.75
N SER A 79 5.29 23.48 8.93
CA SER A 79 4.20 22.53 9.15
C SER A 79 3.57 22.10 7.84
N LEU A 80 3.05 20.87 7.81
CA LEU A 80 2.34 20.35 6.65
C LEU A 80 1.02 19.71 7.07
N LYS A 81 0.01 19.82 6.21
CA LYS A 81 -1.21 19.01 6.31
C LYS A 81 -1.14 17.90 5.28
N TYR A 82 -1.69 16.73 5.60
CA TYR A 82 -1.76 15.63 4.65
C TYR A 82 -3.16 15.04 4.58
N ALA A 83 -3.49 14.47 3.43
CA ALA A 83 -4.73 13.74 3.20
C ALA A 83 -4.47 12.52 2.30
N LEU A 84 -4.79 11.33 2.80
CA LEU A 84 -4.65 10.06 2.10
C LEU A 84 -6.02 9.62 1.56
N TYR A 85 -6.08 9.31 0.27
CA TYR A 85 -7.26 8.88 -0.44
C TYR A 85 -7.05 7.47 -0.99
N ASN A 86 -8.13 6.69 -0.99
CA ASN A 86 -8.16 5.41 -1.67
C ASN A 86 -8.49 5.58 -3.18
N PRO A 87 -8.39 4.51 -3.99
CA PRO A 87 -8.65 4.57 -5.43
C PRO A 87 -10.07 4.97 -5.82
N ASN A 88 -11.02 4.93 -4.89
CA ASN A 88 -12.40 5.37 -5.12
C ASN A 88 -12.58 6.86 -4.78
N GLY A 89 -11.50 7.60 -4.49
CA GLY A 89 -11.52 9.00 -4.09
C GLY A 89 -12.00 9.24 -2.65
N LYS A 90 -12.18 8.18 -1.84
CA LYS A 90 -12.60 8.31 -0.44
C LYS A 90 -11.42 8.66 0.44
N LEU A 91 -11.58 9.68 1.29
CA LEU A 91 -10.62 10.03 2.32
C LEU A 91 -10.48 8.88 3.34
N VAL A 92 -9.25 8.43 3.54
CA VAL A 92 -8.88 7.36 4.47
C VAL A 92 -8.29 7.93 5.75
N GLU A 93 -7.40 8.92 5.64
CA GLU A 93 -6.72 9.53 6.77
C GLU A 93 -6.35 10.97 6.43
N LYS A 94 -6.33 11.86 7.44
CA LYS A 94 -5.76 13.20 7.31
C LYS A 94 -5.15 13.64 8.64
N GLY A 95 -4.22 14.58 8.58
CA GLY A 95 -3.62 15.15 9.77
C GLY A 95 -2.80 16.40 9.48
N GLU A 96 -2.22 16.95 10.54
CA GLU A 96 -1.26 18.05 10.50
C GLU A 96 -0.01 17.61 11.26
N VAL A 97 1.16 17.84 10.67
CA VAL A 97 2.47 17.56 11.26
C VAL A 97 3.21 18.87 11.38
N LYS A 98 3.83 19.10 12.53
CA LYS A 98 4.66 20.27 12.82
C LYS A 98 6.09 19.83 13.08
N ALA A 99 7.05 20.69 12.80
CA ALA A 99 8.45 20.44 13.12
C ALA A 99 8.67 20.11 14.61
N GLY A 100 9.70 19.29 14.87
CA GLY A 100 10.16 18.95 16.23
C GLY A 100 9.76 17.57 16.75
N THR A 101 8.80 16.86 16.13
CA THR A 101 8.56 15.45 16.44
C THR A 101 8.24 14.66 15.18
N PRO A 102 9.03 13.62 14.84
CA PRO A 102 8.76 12.77 13.69
C PRO A 102 7.37 12.14 13.80
N PHE A 103 6.58 12.28 12.75
CA PHE A 103 5.29 11.61 12.64
C PHE A 103 5.49 10.23 12.02
N ALA A 104 4.93 9.20 12.65
CA ALA A 104 4.88 7.85 12.10
C ALA A 104 3.53 7.22 12.43
N LYS A 105 2.81 6.76 11.41
CA LYS A 105 1.53 6.05 11.56
C LYS A 105 1.47 4.84 10.64
N THR A 106 0.95 3.75 11.17
CA THR A 106 0.63 2.54 10.40
C THR A 106 -0.87 2.32 10.39
N LEU A 107 -1.46 2.27 9.21
CA LEU A 107 -2.89 2.01 9.00
C LEU A 107 -3.06 0.61 8.43
N LYS A 108 -4.11 -0.08 8.89
CA LYS A 108 -4.55 -1.36 8.31
C LYS A 108 -5.86 -1.11 7.58
N VAL A 109 -5.87 -1.33 6.27
CA VAL A 109 -7.06 -1.10 5.44
C VAL A 109 -7.34 -2.31 4.55
N LYS A 110 -8.59 -2.44 4.10
CA LYS A 110 -8.92 -3.43 3.08
C LYS A 110 -8.23 -3.06 1.76
N PRO A 111 -7.63 -4.01 1.04
CA PRO A 111 -6.99 -3.71 -0.23
C PRO A 111 -8.00 -3.31 -1.29
N ILE A 112 -7.72 -2.18 -1.93
CA ILE A 112 -8.45 -1.69 -3.09
C ILE A 112 -7.42 -1.54 -4.18
N LYS A 113 -7.65 -2.24 -5.30
CA LYS A 113 -6.80 -2.12 -6.49
C LYS A 113 -6.99 -0.74 -7.10
N GLY A 114 -5.90 -0.14 -7.53
CA GLY A 114 -5.89 1.15 -8.20
C GLY A 114 -4.92 2.13 -7.56
N GLU A 115 -5.02 3.38 -7.98
CA GLU A 115 -4.13 4.45 -7.55
C GLU A 115 -4.55 4.97 -6.18
N TRP A 116 -3.66 4.81 -5.19
CA TRP A 116 -3.77 5.48 -3.92
C TRP A 116 -3.03 6.81 -4.00
N MET A 117 -3.58 7.85 -3.38
CA MET A 117 -3.05 9.21 -3.48
C MET A 117 -2.91 9.83 -2.11
N ALA A 118 -1.74 10.36 -1.78
CA ALA A 118 -1.51 11.24 -0.66
C ALA A 118 -1.30 12.67 -1.17
N LYS A 119 -2.07 13.62 -0.64
CA LYS A 119 -1.87 15.05 -0.87
C LYS A 119 -1.17 15.65 0.34
N TYR A 120 -0.13 16.43 0.10
CA TYR A 120 0.63 17.18 1.10
C TYR A 120 0.47 18.66 0.82
N TYR A 121 -0.03 19.41 1.81
CA TYR A 121 -0.23 20.84 1.75
C TYR A 121 0.88 21.48 2.58
N ILE A 122 1.85 22.07 1.90
CA ILE A 122 3.04 22.66 2.51
C ILE A 122 2.90 24.18 2.63
N ASN A 123 3.69 24.76 3.51
CA ASN A 123 3.85 26.20 3.65
C ASN A 123 5.28 26.63 3.25
N LYS A 124 5.52 27.94 3.24
CA LYS A 124 6.80 28.55 2.83
C LYS A 124 8.00 28.13 3.67
N GLU A 125 7.74 27.64 4.88
CA GLU A 125 8.73 27.26 5.88
C GLU A 125 8.90 25.74 5.95
N THR A 126 8.15 24.97 5.15
CA THR A 126 8.15 23.51 5.25
C THR A 126 9.43 22.96 4.68
N ASP A 127 10.25 22.43 5.58
CA ASP A 127 11.48 21.71 5.26
C ASP A 127 11.43 20.33 5.88
N GLY A 128 11.60 19.29 5.08
CA GLY A 128 11.61 17.93 5.58
C GLY A 128 11.41 16.89 4.50
N HIS A 129 11.03 15.67 4.89
CA HIS A 129 10.79 14.58 3.95
C HIS A 129 9.61 13.71 4.40
N TYR A 130 9.04 13.00 3.44
CA TYR A 130 7.99 12.02 3.69
C TYR A 130 8.37 10.66 3.10
N LEU A 131 7.85 9.61 3.73
CA LEU A 131 7.84 8.24 3.21
C LEU A 131 6.43 7.68 3.37
N LEU A 132 5.80 7.36 2.24
CA LEU A 132 4.57 6.60 2.16
C LEU A 132 4.90 5.22 1.63
N LYS A 133 4.68 4.18 2.44
CA LYS A 133 4.95 2.80 2.06
C LYS A 133 3.70 1.96 2.21
N MET A 134 3.41 1.15 1.20
CA MET A 134 2.26 0.27 1.16
C MET A 134 2.73 -1.17 0.98
N LYS A 135 2.31 -2.06 1.89
CA LYS A 135 2.67 -3.48 1.83
C LYS A 135 1.48 -4.39 2.10
N SER A 136 1.44 -5.53 1.44
CA SER A 136 0.48 -6.59 1.77
C SER A 136 0.82 -7.23 3.11
N SER A 137 -0.21 -7.55 3.89
CA SER A 137 -0.14 -8.37 5.09
C SER A 137 -1.13 -9.53 5.03
#